data_AF-A0A7Y4FQ33-F1
#
_entry.id   AF-A0A7Y4FQ33-F1
#
_cell.length_a   1.000
_cell.length_b   1.000
_cell.length_c   1.000
_cell.angle_alpha   90.00
_cell.angle_beta   90.00
_cell.angle_gamma   90.00
#
_symmetry.space_group_name_H-M   'P 1'
#
loop_
_entity.id
_entity.type
_entity.pdbx_description
1 polymer ?
#
loop_
_entity_poly.entity_id
_entity_poly.type
_entity_poly.pdbx_seq_one_letter_code
_entity_poly.pdbx_strand_id
1 'polypeptide(L)'
;MARNALKRKQIDYNQPTYCEFTGTYFDDYRCVEFAHIDSVATAPLRANDIHNGVIILKEIHTKLTRRFIHDFERMYDFCEEMGYDTDWADEFV
;
A
#
# COMPACT_ATOMS: atom_id res chain seq x y z
N MET A 1 -3.93 6.51 16.98
CA MET A 1 -2.74 7.07 16.29
C MET A 1 -3.19 7.52 14.91
N ALA A 2 -2.96 8.78 14.53
CA ALA A 2 -3.52 9.34 13.29
C ALA A 2 -2.79 8.77 12.06
N ARG A 3 -3.56 8.35 11.03
CA ARG A 3 -3.12 7.81 9.73
C ARG A 3 -1.94 8.59 9.09
N ASN A 4 -1.86 9.90 9.33
CA ASN A 4 -0.78 10.76 8.83
C ASN A 4 0.62 10.45 9.43
N ALA A 5 0.70 9.89 10.63
CA ALA A 5 1.98 9.60 11.28
C ALA A 5 2.64 8.32 10.72
N LEU A 6 1.84 7.34 10.28
CA LEU A 6 2.32 6.08 9.71
C LEU A 6 2.88 6.30 8.31
N LYS A 7 2.16 7.06 7.48
CA LYS A 7 2.62 7.47 6.14
C LYS A 7 4.01 8.12 6.19
N ARG A 8 4.23 9.05 7.13
CA ARG A 8 5.54 9.71 7.31
C ARG A 8 6.65 8.76 7.75
N LYS A 9 6.38 7.88 8.72
CA LYS A 9 7.37 6.90 9.21
C LYS A 9 7.79 5.90 8.15
N GLN A 10 6.87 5.47 7.29
CA GLN A 10 7.17 4.51 6.24
C GLN A 10 7.97 5.12 5.10
N ILE A 11 7.64 6.37 4.71
CA ILE A 11 8.42 7.13 3.74
C ILE A 11 9.86 7.37 4.25
N ASP A 12 10.00 7.75 5.53
CA ASP A 12 11.32 7.96 6.15
C ASP A 12 12.13 6.65 6.29
N TYR A 13 11.46 5.50 6.45
CA TYR A 13 12.11 4.19 6.60
C TYR A 13 12.51 3.56 5.25
N ASN A 14 11.65 3.62 4.22
CA ASN A 14 11.87 2.93 2.94
C ASN A 14 12.47 3.82 1.82
N GLN A 15 12.56 5.15 2.00
CA GLN A 15 12.89 6.08 0.91
C GLN A 15 12.16 5.82 -0.44
N PRO A 16 10.88 5.37 -0.51
CA PRO A 16 10.30 5.16 -1.82
C PRO A 16 9.89 6.52 -2.38
N THR A 17 10.58 6.94 -3.43
CA THR A 17 10.07 7.88 -4.42
C THR A 17 9.40 7.13 -5.56
N TYR A 18 8.90 5.90 -5.34
CA TYR A 18 8.29 5.06 -6.37
C TYR A 18 7.07 4.31 -5.83
N CYS A 19 6.01 4.23 -6.64
CA CYS A 19 4.81 3.45 -6.36
C CYS A 19 5.14 1.95 -6.42
N GLU A 20 4.81 1.21 -5.36
CA GLU A 20 5.16 -0.22 -5.23
C GLU A 20 4.38 -1.14 -6.19
N PHE A 21 3.32 -0.65 -6.83
CA PHE A 21 2.55 -1.43 -7.83
C PHE A 21 2.98 -1.14 -9.27
N THR A 22 3.63 -0.01 -9.52
CA THR A 22 3.86 0.45 -10.91
C THR A 22 5.29 0.91 -11.16
N GLY A 23 6.15 0.89 -10.13
CA GLY A 23 7.47 1.51 -10.16
C GLY A 23 7.45 3.01 -10.53
N THR A 24 6.29 3.67 -10.48
CA THR A 24 6.15 5.05 -10.98
C THR A 24 6.75 6.02 -9.98
N TYR A 25 7.70 6.84 -10.43
CA TYR A 25 8.31 7.86 -9.60
C TYR A 25 7.29 8.90 -9.12
N PHE A 26 7.40 9.32 -7.87
CA PHE A 26 6.66 10.45 -7.33
C PHE A 26 7.58 11.34 -6.48
N ASP A 27 7.41 12.65 -6.64
CA ASP A 27 8.05 13.70 -5.85
C ASP A 27 7.08 14.38 -4.87
N ASP A 28 5.78 14.23 -5.10
CA ASP A 28 4.72 14.78 -4.28
C ASP A 28 3.95 13.70 -3.51
N TYR A 29 4.09 13.73 -2.18
CA TYR A 29 3.40 12.82 -1.27
C TYR A 29 1.87 12.92 -1.31
N ARG A 30 1.29 13.96 -1.94
CA ARG A 30 -0.16 14.08 -2.14
C ARG A 30 -0.68 13.16 -3.27
N CYS A 31 0.21 12.70 -4.14
CA CYS A 31 -0.12 11.81 -5.25
C CYS A 31 -0.16 10.33 -4.85
N VAL A 32 0.31 10.00 -3.65
CA VAL A 32 0.36 8.62 -3.13
C VAL A 32 -0.44 8.45 -1.85
N GLU A 33 -0.85 7.22 -1.59
CA GLU A 33 -1.57 6.79 -0.39
C GLU A 33 -0.95 5.50 0.15
N PHE A 34 -1.10 5.31 1.45
CA PHE A 34 -0.71 4.07 2.12
C PHE A 34 -1.90 3.11 2.11
N ALA A 35 -1.76 1.99 1.42
CA ALA A 35 -2.75 0.91 1.40
C ALA A 35 -2.28 -0.21 2.33
N HIS A 36 -3.16 -0.64 3.24
CA HIS A 36 -2.86 -1.76 4.12
C HIS A 36 -3.04 -3.07 3.34
N ILE A 37 -2.08 -3.99 3.47
CA ILE A 37 -2.15 -5.33 2.87
C ILE A 37 -3.17 -6.17 3.64
N ASP A 38 -2.98 -6.35 4.96
CA ASP A 38 -4.03 -6.87 5.84
C ASP A 38 -4.87 -5.73 6.42
N SER A 39 -6.18 -5.81 6.24
CA SER A 39 -7.11 -4.86 6.83
C SER A 39 -6.91 -4.71 8.33
N VAL A 40 -6.91 -3.46 8.79
CA VAL A 40 -6.98 -3.08 10.21
C VAL A 40 -8.16 -3.76 10.92
N ALA A 41 -9.23 -4.09 10.20
CA ALA A 41 -10.41 -4.76 10.75
C ALA A 41 -10.15 -6.22 11.14
N THR A 42 -9.25 -6.92 10.44
CA THR A 42 -8.91 -8.33 10.69
C THR A 42 -7.64 -8.47 11.53
N ALA A 43 -6.70 -7.53 11.44
CA ALA A 43 -5.44 -7.52 12.19
C ALA A 43 -5.15 -6.17 12.87
N PRO A 44 -5.90 -5.78 13.92
CA PRO A 44 -5.78 -4.47 14.57
C PRO A 44 -4.41 -4.21 15.21
N LEU A 45 -3.66 -5.26 15.54
CA LEU A 45 -2.28 -5.15 16.06
C LEU A 45 -1.28 -4.76 14.98
N ARG A 46 -1.56 -5.06 13.70
CA ARG A 46 -0.73 -4.70 12.53
C ARG A 46 -1.11 -3.33 11.94
N ALA A 47 -2.10 -2.66 12.51
CA ALA A 47 -2.61 -1.38 12.01
C ALA A 47 -1.60 -0.21 12.09
N ASN A 48 -0.56 -0.36 12.90
CA ASN A 48 0.53 0.62 13.00
C ASN A 48 1.87 0.06 12.48
N ASP A 49 1.84 -1.11 11.83
CA ASP A 49 3.01 -1.73 11.27
C ASP A 49 3.26 -1.19 9.86
N ILE A 50 4.44 -0.61 9.65
CA ILE A 50 4.85 -0.07 8.35
C ILE A 50 5.10 -1.20 7.33
N HIS A 51 5.33 -2.43 7.79
CA HIS A 51 5.47 -3.59 6.92
C HIS A 51 4.11 -4.18 6.50
N ASN A 52 3.02 -3.72 7.12
CA ASN A 52 1.65 -4.17 6.79
C ASN A 52 0.98 -3.28 5.73
N GLY A 53 1.74 -2.69 4.83
CA GLY A 53 1.17 -1.93 3.74
C GLY A 53 2.18 -1.38 2.76
N VAL A 54 1.64 -0.85 1.67
CA VAL A 54 2.37 -0.39 0.50
C VAL A 54 2.00 1.06 0.19
N ILE A 55 2.96 1.78 -0.41
CA ILE A 55 2.80 3.12 -0.95
C ILE A 55 2.45 3.00 -2.43
N ILE A 56 1.23 3.38 -2.75
CA ILE A 56 0.68 3.31 -4.11
C ILE A 56 0.13 4.66 -4.54
N LEU A 57 -0.03 4.87 -5.85
CA LEU A 57 -0.68 6.06 -6.38
C LEU A 57 -2.12 6.16 -5.86
N LYS A 58 -2.55 7.40 -5.57
CA LYS A 58 -3.90 7.70 -5.04
C LYS A 58 -5.02 7.19 -5.94
N GLU A 59 -4.80 7.19 -7.25
CA GLU A 59 -5.75 6.64 -8.21
C GLU A 59 -5.91 5.12 -8.07
N ILE A 60 -4.82 4.39 -7.81
CA ILE A 60 -4.81 2.95 -7.59
C ILE A 60 -5.50 2.64 -6.27
N HIS A 61 -5.15 3.37 -5.21
CA HIS A 61 -5.84 3.27 -3.92
C HIS A 61 -7.35 3.49 -4.05
N THR A 62 -7.76 4.46 -4.87
CA THR A 62 -9.18 4.72 -5.14
C THR A 62 -9.85 3.55 -5.86
N LYS A 63 -9.15 2.88 -6.80
CA LYS A 63 -9.65 1.66 -7.46
C LYS A 63 -9.82 0.51 -6.47
N LEU A 64 -8.83 0.26 -5.61
CA LEU A 64 -8.90 -0.77 -4.55
C LEU A 64 -10.11 -0.54 -3.64
N THR A 65 -10.28 0.69 -3.15
CA THR A 65 -11.40 1.06 -2.27
C THR A 65 -12.76 0.84 -2.96
N ARG A 66 -12.89 1.24 -4.24
CA ARG A 66 -14.13 1.05 -5.01
C ARG A 66 -14.46 -0.42 -5.26
N ARG A 67 -13.45 -1.29 -5.35
CA ARG A 67 -13.61 -2.74 -5.52
C ARG A 67 -13.73 -3.50 -4.19
N PHE A 68 -13.71 -2.80 -3.05
CA PHE A 68 -13.70 -3.40 -1.71
C PHE A 68 -12.56 -4.41 -1.53
N ILE A 69 -11.39 -4.12 -2.10
CA ILE A 69 -10.17 -4.91 -1.93
C ILE A 69 -9.47 -4.44 -0.66
N HIS A 70 -9.33 -5.33 0.32
CA HIS A 70 -8.83 -5.02 1.66
C HIS A 70 -8.09 -6.19 2.32
N ASP A 71 -7.81 -7.24 1.56
CA ASP A 71 -7.06 -8.41 2.00
C ASP A 71 -5.92 -8.67 1.01
N PHE A 72 -4.91 -9.40 1.47
CA PHE A 72 -3.71 -9.72 0.69
C PHE A 72 -4.07 -10.40 -0.63
N GLU A 73 -4.89 -11.46 -0.59
CA GLU A 73 -5.22 -12.27 -1.77
C GLU A 73 -5.85 -11.43 -2.88
N ARG A 74 -6.87 -10.62 -2.57
CA ARG A 74 -7.52 -9.77 -3.57
C ARG A 74 -6.65 -8.62 -4.04
N MET A 75 -5.73 -8.16 -3.20
CA MET A 75 -4.77 -7.12 -3.59
C MET A 75 -3.74 -7.69 -4.57
N TYR A 76 -3.28 -8.92 -4.33
CA TYR A 76 -2.41 -9.67 -5.23
C TYR A 76 -3.11 -9.94 -6.57
N ASP A 77 -4.32 -10.51 -6.55
CA ASP A 77 -5.13 -10.78 -7.74
C ASP A 77 -5.36 -9.49 -8.56
N PHE A 78 -5.63 -8.36 -7.89
CA PHE A 78 -5.78 -7.08 -8.56
C PHE A 78 -4.49 -6.61 -9.24
N CYS A 79 -3.34 -6.88 -8.65
CA CYS A 79 -2.06 -6.55 -9.28
C CYS A 79 -1.83 -7.41 -10.53
N GLU A 80 -2.09 -8.72 -10.44
CA GLU A 80 -1.99 -9.62 -11.59
C GLU A 80 -2.98 -9.23 -12.71
N GLU A 81 -4.24 -8.94 -12.38
CA GLU A 81 -5.26 -8.50 -13.34
C GLU A 81 -4.85 -7.23 -14.10
N MET A 82 -4.14 -6.32 -13.43
CA MET A 82 -3.77 -5.01 -13.94
C MET A 82 -2.36 -4.97 -14.54
N GLY A 83 -1.58 -6.04 -14.42
CA GLY A 83 -0.18 -6.10 -14.83
C GLY A 83 0.74 -5.21 -13.98
N TYR A 84 0.46 -5.13 -12.68
CA TYR A 84 1.24 -4.39 -11.69
C TYR A 84 2.27 -5.28 -11.00
N ASP A 85 3.28 -4.64 -10.42
CA ASP A 85 4.34 -5.32 -9.66
C ASP A 85 3.77 -5.96 -8.38
N THR A 86 4.26 -7.16 -8.08
CA THR A 86 3.86 -7.96 -6.91
C THR A 86 5.02 -8.20 -5.94
N ASP A 87 6.18 -7.57 -6.13
CA ASP A 87 7.38 -7.75 -5.30
C ASP A 87 7.11 -7.45 -3.81
N TRP A 88 6.17 -6.54 -3.53
CA TRP A 88 5.69 -6.24 -2.18
C TRP A 88 5.10 -7.45 -1.45
N ALA A 89 4.65 -8.47 -2.18
CA ALA A 89 4.10 -9.69 -1.61
C ALA A 89 5.19 -10.63 -1.07
N ASP A 90 6.38 -10.62 -1.67
CA ASP A 90 7.52 -11.44 -1.24
C ASP A 90 8.11 -10.95 0.08
N GLU A 91 8.00 -9.64 0.36
CA GLU A 91 8.42 -9.02 1.62
C GLU A 91 7.41 -9.20 2.76
N PHE A 92 6.20 -9.69 2.47
CA PHE A 92 5.10 -9.81 3.43
C PHE A 92 5.10 -11.12 4.26
N VAL A 93 6.11 -12.00 4.05
CA VAL A 93 6.22 -13.34 4.67
C VAL A 93 6.70 -13.31 6.12
#